data_AF-A0AAE1KVE1-F1
#
_entry.id   AF-A0AAE1KVE1-F1
#
_cell.length_a   1.000
_cell.length_b   1.000
_cell.length_c   1.000
_cell.angle_alpha   90.00
_cell.angle_beta   90.00
_cell.angle_gamma   90.00
#
_symmetry.space_group_name_H-M   'P 1'
#
loop_
_entity.id
_entity.type
_entity.pdbx_description
1 polymer ?
#
loop_
_entity_poly.entity_id
_entity_poly.type
_entity_poly.pdbx_seq_one_letter_code
_entity_poly.pdbx_strand_id
1 'polypeptide(L)'
;MNTNLLGTIQHYEKYNAWRVGDTRLDWSGAQPGQDVYQGIPAEGTPLVWTTNNVLSPGYQELNTVLFGLLMHVRSPSQATCSGTGAAIPPYTSNNHMGRCGYINVFTFDFPTCIINVFP
;
A
#
# COMPACT_ATOMS: atom_id res chain seq x y z
N MET A 1 -3.11 -8.44 20.29
CA MET A 1 -3.65 -8.03 18.98
C MET A 1 -2.45 -7.66 18.13
N ASN A 2 -2.06 -8.48 17.17
CA ASN A 2 -0.99 -8.13 16.24
C ASN A 2 -1.54 -7.05 15.32
N THR A 3 -1.22 -5.80 15.64
CA THR A 3 -1.46 -4.70 14.73
C THR A 3 -0.45 -4.85 13.61
N ASN A 4 -0.93 -5.26 12.45
CA ASN A 4 -0.26 -5.26 11.15
C ASN A 4 0.19 -3.82 10.79
N LEU A 5 1.11 -3.22 11.54
CA LEU A 5 1.55 -1.83 11.32
C LEU A 5 2.50 -1.79 10.13
N LEU A 6 2.42 -0.74 9.31
CA LEU A 6 3.41 -0.47 8.25
C LEU A 6 4.80 -0.19 8.85
N GLY A 7 4.83 0.24 10.11
CA GLY A 7 5.99 0.52 10.92
C GLY A 7 5.55 1.25 12.20
N THR A 8 6.44 1.37 13.18
CA THR A 8 6.13 1.93 14.51
C THR A 8 6.62 3.36 14.70
N ILE A 9 7.31 3.93 13.71
CA ILE A 9 7.82 5.32 13.77
C ILE A 9 6.80 6.33 13.25
N GLN A 10 6.95 7.59 13.67
CA GLN A 10 6.03 8.70 13.40
C GLN A 10 5.61 8.83 11.93
N HIS A 11 6.53 8.54 11.00
CA HIS A 11 6.24 8.55 9.55
C HIS A 11 5.02 7.69 9.18
N TYR A 12 4.81 6.56 9.86
CA TYR A 12 3.76 5.61 9.54
C TYR A 12 2.44 5.85 10.30
N GLU A 13 2.42 6.69 11.34
CA GLU A 13 1.27 6.85 12.23
C GLU A 13 -0.01 7.26 11.49
N LYS A 14 0.08 8.24 10.58
CA LYS A 14 -1.05 8.69 9.76
C LYS A 14 -1.65 7.54 8.93
N TYR A 15 -0.80 6.76 8.28
CA TYR A 15 -1.22 5.66 7.42
C TYR A 15 -1.75 4.48 8.23
N ASN A 16 -1.16 4.22 9.41
CA ASN A 16 -1.64 3.22 10.36
C ASN A 16 -3.02 3.57 10.92
N ALA A 17 -3.31 4.84 11.16
CA ALA A 17 -4.65 5.30 11.55
C ALA A 17 -5.63 5.17 10.37
N TRP A 18 -5.34 5.83 9.25
CA TRP A 18 -6.23 5.86 8.09
C TRP A 18 -6.55 4.50 7.46
N ARG A 19 -5.72 3.46 7.70
CA ARG A 19 -6.01 2.11 7.21
C ARG A 19 -7.00 1.35 8.10
N VAL A 20 -7.20 1.77 9.35
CA VAL A 20 -8.15 1.10 10.24
C VAL A 20 -9.52 1.27 9.62
N GLY A 21 -10.24 0.16 9.42
CA GLY A 21 -11.53 0.16 8.74
C GLY A 21 -11.45 0.30 7.22
N ASP A 22 -10.25 0.33 6.63
CA ASP A 22 -10.10 0.27 5.18
C ASP A 22 -10.27 -1.17 4.68
N THR A 23 -11.27 -1.39 3.81
CA THR A 23 -11.63 -2.70 3.24
C THR A 23 -11.53 -2.77 1.71
N ARG A 24 -11.25 -1.64 1.03
CA ARG A 24 -11.19 -1.58 -0.44
C ARG A 24 -10.37 -0.39 -0.89
N LEU A 25 -9.75 -0.50 -2.08
CA LEU A 25 -9.11 0.63 -2.73
C LEU A 25 -10.15 1.69 -3.11
N ASP A 26 -10.16 2.81 -2.40
CA ASP A 26 -10.99 3.97 -2.66
C ASP A 26 -10.15 5.24 -2.87
N TRP A 27 -10.34 5.87 -4.03
CA TRP A 27 -9.58 7.05 -4.46
C TRP A 27 -10.32 8.38 -4.22
N SER A 28 -11.50 8.32 -3.62
CA SER A 28 -12.46 9.43 -3.60
C SER A 28 -13.07 9.66 -2.22
N GLY A 29 -12.22 9.64 -1.19
CA GLY A 29 -12.61 9.87 0.19
C GLY A 29 -12.73 8.59 1.01
N ALA A 30 -12.87 8.77 2.32
CA ALA A 30 -12.93 7.67 3.27
C ALA A 30 -14.17 6.77 3.06
N GLN A 31 -13.99 5.45 3.14
CA GLN A 31 -15.11 4.54 3.33
C GLN A 31 -15.71 4.64 4.74
N PRO A 32 -17.00 4.28 4.90
CA PRO A 32 -17.60 4.17 6.23
C PRO A 32 -16.80 3.23 7.14
N GLY A 33 -16.38 3.76 8.29
CA GLY A 33 -15.60 3.02 9.27
C GLY A 33 -14.08 3.21 9.17
N GLN A 34 -13.56 3.93 8.17
CA GLN A 34 -12.16 4.35 8.16
C GLN A 34 -11.89 5.37 9.27
N ASP A 35 -10.76 5.20 9.97
CA ASP A 35 -10.41 6.01 11.15
C ASP A 35 -9.81 7.39 10.79
N VAL A 36 -9.64 8.24 11.80
CA VAL A 36 -9.13 9.60 11.71
C VAL A 36 -7.69 9.69 12.23
N TYR A 37 -6.90 10.60 11.67
CA TYR A 37 -5.58 10.95 12.20
C TYR A 37 -5.56 12.42 12.60
N GLN A 38 -5.31 12.70 13.88
CA GLN A 38 -5.30 14.07 14.42
C GLN A 38 -6.58 14.87 14.09
N GLY A 39 -7.74 14.19 14.09
CA GLY A 39 -9.03 14.79 13.74
C GLY A 39 -9.30 14.95 12.24
N ILE A 40 -8.36 14.54 11.38
CA ILE A 40 -8.52 14.57 9.92
C ILE A 40 -8.96 13.18 9.44
N PRO A 41 -10.13 13.06 8.79
CA PRO A 41 -10.58 11.80 8.20
C PRO A 41 -9.67 11.36 7.06
N ALA A 42 -9.67 10.06 6.76
CA ALA A 42 -8.96 9.54 5.60
C ALA A 42 -9.49 10.17 4.29
N GLU A 43 -8.60 10.33 3.32
CA GLU A 43 -8.94 10.85 1.98
C GLU A 43 -9.19 9.72 0.96
N GLY A 44 -9.31 8.49 1.46
CA GLY A 44 -9.32 7.24 0.72
C GLY A 44 -8.28 6.26 1.28
N THR A 45 -7.94 5.23 0.52
CA THR A 45 -6.95 4.25 0.95
C THR A 45 -5.58 4.91 1.14
N PRO A 46 -4.96 4.81 2.34
CA PRO A 46 -3.67 5.41 2.58
C PRO A 46 -2.58 4.78 1.71
N LEU A 47 -1.87 5.64 0.97
CA LEU A 47 -0.66 5.29 0.23
C LEU A 47 0.53 5.96 0.90
N VAL A 48 1.49 5.17 1.38
CA VAL A 48 2.67 5.69 2.08
C VAL A 48 3.86 5.78 1.16
N TRP A 49 4.59 6.90 1.16
CA TRP A 49 5.89 6.95 0.51
C TRP A 49 6.93 6.18 1.33
N THR A 50 7.62 5.24 0.70
CA THR A 50 8.69 4.42 1.31
C THR A 50 10.02 4.60 0.58
N THR A 51 11.12 4.27 1.25
CA THR A 51 12.48 4.27 0.67
C THR A 51 13.27 3.04 1.11
N ASN A 52 14.32 2.71 0.37
CA ASN A 52 15.30 1.69 0.71
C ASN A 52 16.48 2.24 1.54
N ASN A 53 16.51 3.54 1.81
CA ASN A 53 17.52 4.16 2.69
C ASN A 53 17.19 3.89 4.16
N VAL A 54 17.98 3.02 4.80
CA VAL A 54 17.83 2.61 6.21
C VAL A 54 17.85 3.77 7.23
N LEU A 55 18.39 4.93 6.86
CA LEU A 55 18.45 6.11 7.72
C LEU A 55 17.23 7.03 7.56
N SER A 56 16.34 6.73 6.62
CA SER A 56 15.15 7.54 6.38
C SER A 56 13.98 7.09 7.24
N PRO A 57 13.15 8.01 7.75
CA PRO A 57 11.87 7.68 8.39
C PRO A 57 10.91 6.90 7.48
N GLY A 58 11.10 6.94 6.16
CA GLY A 58 10.34 6.13 5.21
C GLY A 58 10.96 4.76 4.91
N TYR A 59 12.00 4.34 5.62
CA TYR A 59 12.64 3.05 5.35
C TYR A 59 11.63 1.91 5.44
N GLN A 60 11.65 1.04 4.44
CA GLN A 60 10.85 -0.17 4.44
C GLN A 60 11.63 -1.32 3.84
N GLU A 61 11.76 -2.43 4.56
CA GLU A 61 12.66 -3.55 4.21
C GLU A 61 12.28 -4.25 2.89
N LEU A 62 11.00 -4.17 2.51
CA LEU A 62 10.49 -4.67 1.24
C LEU A 62 10.77 -3.73 0.07
N ASN A 63 11.19 -2.49 0.35
CA ASN A 63 11.65 -1.55 -0.67
C ASN A 63 13.15 -1.81 -0.88
N THR A 64 13.50 -2.75 -1.76
CA THR A 64 14.90 -3.15 -2.01
C THR A 64 15.56 -2.36 -3.14
N VAL A 65 14.78 -1.69 -3.98
CA VAL A 65 15.21 -0.86 -5.12
C VAL A 65 14.36 0.42 -5.13
N LEU A 66 14.99 1.60 -5.28
CA LEU A 66 14.38 2.94 -5.27
C LEU A 66 13.01 3.04 -5.99
N PHE A 67 11.93 2.65 -5.33
CA PHE A 67 10.58 2.74 -5.86
C PHE A 67 9.62 3.08 -4.72
N GLY A 68 9.01 4.25 -4.83
CA GLY A 68 7.97 4.71 -3.92
C GLY A 68 6.74 3.81 -4.03
N LEU A 69 6.14 3.50 -2.89
CA LEU A 69 4.87 2.80 -2.80
C LEU A 69 3.74 3.78 -3.19
N LEU A 70 3.60 4.03 -4.51
CA LEU A 70 2.56 4.90 -5.11
C LEU A 70 1.86 4.17 -6.26
N MET A 71 0.54 4.04 -6.17
CA MET A 71 -0.31 3.48 -7.23
C MET A 71 -0.94 4.59 -8.08
N HIS A 72 -0.21 5.07 -9.06
CA HIS A 72 -0.80 5.35 -10.37
C HIS A 72 0.32 5.28 -11.39
N VAL A 73 0.61 4.06 -11.84
CA VAL A 73 1.55 3.86 -12.93
C VAL A 73 0.80 3.06 -13.98
N ARG A 74 0.61 3.68 -15.15
CA ARG A 74 0.16 2.99 -16.35
C ARG A 74 1.06 1.78 -16.50
N SER A 75 0.48 0.59 -16.36
CA SER A 75 1.21 -0.64 -16.69
C SER A 75 0.82 -1.00 -18.11
N PRO A 76 1.77 -1.27 -19.02
CA PRO A 76 1.41 -1.76 -20.34
C PRO A 76 0.69 -3.12 -20.31
N SER A 77 0.62 -3.81 -19.16
CA SER A 77 -0.19 -5.01 -18.88
C SER A 77 0.24 -5.56 -17.52
N GLN A 78 -0.62 -5.53 -16.49
CA GLN A 78 -0.23 -6.05 -15.17
C GLN A 78 0.12 -7.54 -15.25
N ALA A 79 1.31 -7.92 -14.80
CA ALA A 79 1.70 -9.33 -14.64
C ALA A 79 1.06 -9.93 -13.38
N THR A 80 1.03 -11.26 -13.26
CA THR A 80 0.59 -11.89 -12.00
C THR A 80 1.49 -11.44 -10.86
N CYS A 81 0.90 -10.86 -9.80
CA CYS A 81 1.68 -10.43 -8.64
C CYS A 81 2.27 -11.65 -7.91
N SER A 82 3.45 -11.47 -7.33
CA SER A 82 4.12 -12.47 -6.48
C SER A 82 4.05 -12.07 -5.00
N GLY A 83 4.59 -12.88 -4.08
CA GLY A 83 4.61 -12.58 -2.64
C GLY A 83 3.63 -13.40 -1.81
N THR A 84 3.68 -13.23 -0.49
CA THR A 84 2.93 -14.06 0.49
C THR A 84 1.44 -13.77 0.54
N GLY A 85 1.02 -12.62 0.02
CA GLY A 85 -0.37 -12.17 -0.06
C GLY A 85 -0.94 -12.15 -1.47
N ALA A 86 -0.18 -12.61 -2.47
CA ALA A 86 -0.59 -12.64 -3.85
C ALA A 86 -1.84 -13.50 -4.08
N ALA A 87 -2.69 -13.06 -4.99
CA ALA A 87 -3.89 -13.77 -5.41
C ALA A 87 -4.21 -13.42 -6.87
N ILE A 88 -5.03 -14.26 -7.51
CA ILE A 88 -5.56 -13.98 -8.84
C ILE A 88 -6.52 -12.79 -8.74
N PRO A 89 -6.30 -11.70 -9.48
CA PRO A 89 -7.23 -10.57 -9.51
C PRO A 89 -8.61 -11.00 -10.03
N PRO A 90 -9.71 -10.43 -9.53
CA PRO A 90 -11.06 -10.80 -9.96
C PRO A 90 -11.39 -10.40 -11.41
N TYR A 91 -10.58 -9.52 -12.01
CA TYR A 91 -10.68 -9.09 -13.39
C TYR A 91 -9.34 -8.52 -13.87
N THR A 92 -9.15 -8.42 -15.18
CA THR A 92 -7.97 -7.82 -15.81
C THR A 92 -8.07 -6.30 -15.84
N SER A 93 -6.96 -5.61 -15.61
CA SER A 93 -6.86 -4.15 -15.62
C SER A 93 -5.60 -3.69 -16.36
N ASN A 94 -5.67 -2.51 -16.98
CA ASN A 94 -4.48 -1.81 -17.54
C ASN A 94 -3.67 -1.08 -16.46
N ASN A 95 -4.13 -1.11 -15.21
CA ASN A 95 -3.46 -0.50 -14.07
C ASN A 95 -3.04 -1.59 -13.08
N HIS A 96 -2.03 -1.28 -12.27
CA HIS A 96 -1.67 -2.11 -11.12
C HIS A 96 -2.86 -2.25 -10.17
N MET A 97 -3.29 -3.49 -9.96
CA MET A 97 -4.31 -3.86 -8.99
C MET A 97 -3.64 -4.19 -7.65
N GLY A 98 -3.90 -3.36 -6.64
CA GLY A 98 -3.59 -3.69 -5.26
C GLY A 98 -4.69 -4.51 -4.59
N ARG A 99 -4.33 -5.20 -3.53
CA ARG A 99 -5.25 -5.94 -2.66
C ARG A 99 -5.37 -5.22 -1.33
N CYS A 100 -6.61 -4.90 -0.94
CA CYS A 100 -6.85 -4.29 0.36
C CYS A 100 -6.45 -5.24 1.49
N GLY A 101 -5.84 -4.69 2.54
CA GLY A 101 -5.35 -5.44 3.70
C GLY A 101 -3.95 -6.04 3.53
N TYR A 102 -3.26 -5.78 2.41
CA TYR A 102 -1.93 -6.31 2.11
C TYR A 102 -0.92 -5.18 1.85
N ILE A 103 0.36 -5.51 1.94
CA ILE A 103 1.45 -4.65 1.48
C ILE A 103 1.54 -4.83 -0.03
N ASN A 104 1.27 -3.76 -0.79
CA ASN A 104 1.28 -3.79 -2.25
C ASN A 104 2.47 -2.99 -2.79
N VAL A 105 3.48 -3.67 -3.31
CA VAL A 105 4.69 -3.07 -3.87
C VAL A 105 4.59 -3.09 -5.39
N PHE A 106 4.70 -1.91 -6.01
CA PHE A 106 4.68 -1.74 -7.45
C PHE A 106 5.98 -1.13 -7.93
N THR A 107 6.47 -1.63 -9.04
CA THR A 107 7.62 -1.06 -9.72
C THR A 107 7.13 -0.06 -10.77
N PHE A 108 7.57 1.19 -10.68
CA PHE A 108 7.18 2.23 -11.61
C PHE A 108 7.66 1.91 -13.03
N ASP A 109 6.78 2.06 -14.02
CA ASP A 109 6.96 1.70 -15.44
C ASP A 109 7.21 0.22 -15.74
N PHE A 110 7.04 -0.67 -14.76
CA PHE A 110 7.13 -2.12 -14.95
C PHE A 110 5.80 -2.83 -14.64
N PRO A 111 5.51 -3.97 -15.29
CA PRO A 111 4.29 -4.75 -15.06
C PRO A 111 4.32 -5.59 -13.78
N THR A 112 5.44 -5.61 -13.06
CA THR A 112 5.67 -6.43 -11.87
C THR A 112 5.06 -5.83 -10.60
N CYS A 113 4.52 -6.70 -9.75
CA CYS A 113 3.98 -6.36 -8.45
C CYS A 113 4.29 -7.46 -7.42
N ILE A 114 4.45 -7.06 -6.16
CA ILE A 114 4.57 -7.95 -5.01
C ILE A 114 3.46 -7.61 -4.02
N ILE A 115 2.70 -8.60 -3.58
CA ILE A 115 1.67 -8.46 -2.56
C ILE A 115 2.06 -9.36 -1.39
N ASN A 116 2.31 -8.77 -0.22
CA ASN A 116 2.69 -9.49 0.99
C ASN A 116 1.65 -9.32 2.09
N VAL A 117 1.49 -10.33 2.94
CA VAL A 117 0.81 -10.14 4.22
C VAL A 117 1.64 -9.19 5.09
N PHE A 118 0.97 -8.48 6.00
CA PHE A 118 1.68 -7.78 7.05
C PHE A 118 2.30 -8.78 8.04
N PRO A 119 3.51 -8.50 8.56
CA PRO A 119 4.14 -9.29 9.60
C PRO A 119 3.41 -9.22 10.95
#